data_AF-A0A7C9MV58-F1
#
_entry.id   AF-A0A7C9MV58-F1
#
_cell.length_a   1.000
_cell.length_b   1.000
_cell.length_c   1.000
_cell.angle_alpha   90.00
_cell.angle_beta   90.00
_cell.angle_gamma   90.00
#
_symmetry.space_group_name_H-M   'P 1'
#
loop_
_entity.id
_entity.type
_entity.pdbx_description
1 polymer ?
#
loop_
_entity_poly.entity_id
_entity_poly.type
_entity_poly.pdbx_seq_one_letter_code
_entity_poly.pdbx_strand_id
1 'polypeptide(L)' 'MEIFPVSGWLKSRGITQLEVADLLQINKSTVSRKLHGHSQFNVREISLLNQHFGIPLEVFMQTTQSDDPTRLS' A
#
# COMPACT_ATOMS: atom_id res chain seq x y z
N MET A 1 -8.94 15.72 -1.08
CA MET A 1 -7.57 15.20 -1.18
C MET A 1 -7.65 13.75 -0.73
N GLU A 2 -7.44 12.79 -1.63
CA GLU A 2 -7.41 11.39 -1.20
C GLU A 2 -6.22 11.18 -0.28
N ILE A 3 -6.49 10.65 0.91
CA ILE A 3 -5.46 10.29 1.88
C ILE A 3 -5.08 8.85 1.56
N PHE A 4 -3.85 8.65 1.09
CA PHE A 4 -3.28 7.33 0.88
C PHE A 4 -2.37 6.98 2.07
N PRO A 5 -2.85 6.20 3.06
CA PRO A 5 -2.17 6.05 4.34
C PRO A 5 -0.76 5.48 4.20
N VAL A 6 -0.60 4.43 3.39
CA VAL A 6 0.70 3.79 3.13
C VAL A 6 1.64 4.77 2.41
N SER A 7 1.14 5.47 1.38
CA SER A 7 1.91 6.48 0.63
C SER A 7 2.38 7.62 1.53
N GLY A 8 1.51 8.13 2.40
CA GLY A 8 1.84 9.18 3.36
C GLY A 8 2.88 8.73 4.39
N TRP A 9 2.73 7.51 4.90
CA TRP A 9 3.66 6.92 5.88
C TRP A 9 5.07 6.74 5.31
N LEU A 10 5.18 6.30 4.05
CA LEU A 10 6.46 6.16 3.35
C LEU A 10 7.13 7.51 3.12
N LYS A 11 6.37 8.49 2.63
CA LYS A 11 6.87 9.85 2.37
C LYS A 11 7.39 10.53 3.64
N SER A 12 6.73 10.37 4.77
CA SER A 12 7.18 10.97 6.03
C SER A 12 8.51 10.40 6.56
N ARG A 13 8.97 9.27 5.99
CA ARG A 13 10.24 8.61 6.32
C ARG A 13 11.26 8.65 5.18
N GLY A 14 10.97 9.36 4.10
CA GLY A 14 11.86 9.44 2.93
C GLY A 14 11.99 8.15 2.14
N ILE A 15 11.10 7.17 2.35
CA ILE A 15 11.13 5.89 1.62
C ILE A 15 10.50 6.09 0.24
N THR A 16 11.23 5.72 -0.79
CA THR A 16 10.84 5.89 -2.18
C THR A 16 10.02 4.72 -2.69
N GLN A 17 9.24 4.95 -3.75
CA GLN A 17 8.53 3.86 -4.44
C GLN A 17 9.48 2.86 -5.10
N LEU A 18 10.72 3.25 -5.38
CA LEU A 18 11.74 2.36 -5.96
C LEU A 18 12.22 1.36 -4.90
N GLU A 19 12.51 1.82 -3.69
CA GLU A 19 12.87 0.92 -2.57
C GLU A 19 11.75 -0.07 -2.24
N VAL A 20 10.49 0.37 -2.32
CA VAL A 20 9.33 -0.52 -2.16
C VAL A 20 9.24 -1.54 -3.30
N ALA A 21 9.52 -1.11 -4.54
CA ALA A 21 9.53 -1.98 -5.71
C ALA A 21 10.62 -3.05 -5.60
N ASP A 22 11.81 -2.65 -5.16
CA ASP A 22 12.95 -3.52 -4.95
C ASP A 22 12.67 -4.54 -3.83
N LEU A 23 12.11 -4.12 -2.70
CA LEU A 23 11.72 -5.04 -1.61
C LEU A 23 10.68 -6.08 -2.07
N LEU A 24 9.65 -5.62 -2.77
CA LEU A 24 8.53 -6.46 -3.17
C LEU A 24 8.80 -7.28 -4.44
N GLN A 25 9.93 -7.02 -5.12
CA GLN A 25 10.30 -7.64 -6.41
C GLN A 25 9.19 -7.45 -7.46
N ILE A 26 8.65 -6.23 -7.56
CA ILE A 26 7.61 -5.85 -8.52
C ILE A 26 7.95 -4.52 -9.19
N ASN A 27 7.31 -4.22 -10.31
CA ASN A 27 7.51 -2.96 -11.01
C ASN A 27 7.05 -1.75 -10.19
N LYS A 28 7.77 -0.62 -10.30
CA LYS A 28 7.40 0.68 -9.71
C LYS A 28 5.98 1.12 -10.09
N SER A 29 5.51 0.81 -11.29
CA SER A 29 4.12 1.09 -11.73
C SER A 29 3.08 0.29 -10.95
N THR A 30 3.39 -0.95 -10.56
CA THR A 30 2.54 -1.78 -9.69
C THR A 30 2.54 -1.24 -8.26
N VAL A 31 3.69 -0.80 -7.74
CA VAL A 31 3.75 -0.10 -6.44
C VAL A 31 2.87 1.15 -6.47
N SER A 32 2.99 1.99 -7.50
CA SER A 32 2.16 3.18 -7.64
C SER A 32 0.66 2.85 -7.61
N ARG A 33 0.23 1.83 -8.37
CA ARG A 33 -1.19 1.39 -8.32
C ARG A 33 -1.62 0.96 -6.93
N LYS A 34 -0.78 0.23 -6.18
CA LYS A 34 -1.09 -0.18 -4.80
C LYS A 34 -1.16 0.99 -3.83
N LEU A 35 -0.21 1.92 -3.92
CA LEU A 35 -0.16 3.09 -3.05
C LEU A 35 -1.30 4.07 -3.29
N HIS A 36 -1.88 4.09 -4.50
CA HIS A 36 -3.02 4.93 -4.85
C HIS A 36 -4.35 4.16 -4.88
N GLY A 37 -4.42 2.99 -4.22
CA GLY A 37 -5.69 2.26 -4.05
C GLY A 37 -6.24 1.55 -5.29
N HIS A 38 -5.57 1.62 -6.45
CA HIS A 38 -5.97 0.90 -7.66
C HIS A 38 -5.76 -0.62 -7.59
N SER A 39 -5.03 -1.09 -6.57
CA SER A 39 -4.85 -2.52 -6.28
C SER A 39 -4.48 -2.71 -4.81
N GLN A 40 -4.80 -3.85 -4.22
CA GLN A 40 -4.51 -4.09 -2.80
C GLN A 40 -3.12 -4.70 -2.60
N PHE A 41 -2.55 -4.49 -1.41
CA PHE A 41 -1.41 -5.27 -0.93
C PHE A 41 -1.90 -6.64 -0.45
N ASN A 42 -1.20 -7.70 -0.81
CA ASN A 42 -1.47 -9.03 -0.27
C ASN A 42 -0.74 -9.23 1.08
N VAL A 43 -1.11 -10.30 1.80
CA VAL A 43 -0.57 -10.60 3.13
C VAL A 43 0.96 -10.70 3.13
N ARG A 44 1.55 -11.31 2.09
CA ARG A 44 3.02 -11.44 1.98
C ARG A 44 3.69 -10.08 1.80
N GLU A 45 3.15 -9.23 0.94
CA GLU A 45 3.66 -7.87 0.72
C GLU A 45 3.54 -7.02 1.99
N ILE A 46 2.39 -7.07 2.67
CA ILE A 46 2.19 -6.37 3.96
C ILE A 46 3.22 -6.85 4.98
N SER A 47 3.45 -8.15 5.08
CA SER A 47 4.43 -8.72 6.00
C SER A 47 5.85 -8.25 5.68
N LEU A 48 6.24 -8.22 4.41
CA LEU A 48 7.56 -7.70 4.00
C LEU A 48 7.72 -6.22 4.32
N LEU A 49 6.71 -5.40 4.04
CA LEU A 49 6.74 -3.97 4.34
C LEU A 49 6.78 -3.70 5.85
N ASN A 50 6.05 -4.49 6.63
CA ASN A 50 6.09 -4.43 8.08
C ASN A 50 7.48 -4.81 8.62
N GLN A 51 8.06 -5.93 8.16
CA GLN A 51 9.36 -6.41 8.65
C GLN A 51 10.52 -5.49 8.24
N HIS A 52 10.50 -4.97 7.00
CA HIS A 52 11.63 -4.24 6.45
C HIS A 52 11.58 -2.74 6.76
N PHE A 53 10.41 -2.11 6.60
CA PHE A 53 10.26 -0.68 6.84
C PHE A 53 9.63 -0.37 8.20
N GLY A 54 8.96 -1.33 8.85
CA GLY A 54 8.25 -1.07 10.10
C GLY A 54 6.86 -0.46 9.92
N ILE A 55 6.23 -0.64 8.75
CA ILE A 55 4.87 -0.11 8.51
C ILE A 55 3.88 -0.84 9.41
N PRO A 56 3.17 -0.15 10.32
CA PRO A 56 2.14 -0.77 11.16
C PRO A 56 0.98 -1.33 10.33
N LEU A 57 0.39 -2.44 10.76
CA LEU A 57 -0.70 -3.10 10.03
C LEU A 57 -1.92 -2.19 9.88
N GLU A 58 -2.15 -1.31 10.84
CA GLU A 58 -3.26 -0.35 10.89
C GLU A 58 -3.21 0.62 9.70
N VAL A 59 -2.01 0.94 9.19
CA VAL A 59 -1.83 1.80 8.02
C VAL A 59 -2.40 1.15 6.76
N PHE A 60 -2.40 -0.18 6.68
CA PHE A 60 -3.00 -0.92 5.55
C PHE A 60 -4.52 -1.10 5.69
N MET A 61 -5.06 -0.98 6.90
CA MET A 61 -6.49 -1.15 7.18
C MET A 61 -7.30 0.14 6.99
N GLN A 62 -6.64 1.29 6.97
CA GLN A 62 -7.29 2.60 6.74
C GLN A 62 -7.86 2.76 5.32
N THR A 63 -7.63 1.81 4.41
CA THR A 63 -8.16 1.83 3.04
C THR A 63 -9.48 1.09 2.87
N THR A 64 -10.08 0.53 3.93
CA THR A 64 -11.38 -0.16 3.87
C THR A 64 -12.54 0.80 4.20
N GLN A 65 -12.76 1.79 3.33
CA GLN A 65 -14.09 2.42 3.19
C GLN A 65 -14.44 2.45 1.71
N SER A 66 -14.61 1.25 1.16
CA SER A 66 -15.31 0.99 -0.10
C SER A 66 -15.91 -0.41 0.00
N ASP A 67 -16.76 -0.60 1.01
CA ASP A 67 -17.87 -1.52 0.84
C ASP A 67 -18.74 -0.91 -0.26
N ASP A 68 -18.51 -1.31 -1.51
CA ASP A 68 -19.47 -1.09 -2.59
C ASP A 68 -20.38 -2.33 -2.65
N PRO A 69 -21.59 -2.28 -2.06
CA PRO A 69 -22.54 -3.39 -2.09
C PRO A 69 -23.14 -3.64 -3.48
N THR A 70 -22.71 -2.94 -4.54
CA THR A 70 -23.43 -2.94 -5.84
C THR A 70 -22.93 -3.98 -6.86
N ARG A 71 -22.04 -4.91 -6.49
CA ARG A 71 -21.60 -6.00 -7.39
C ARG A 71 -22.42 -7.29 -7.27
N LEU A 72 -23.74 -7.14 -7.32
CA LEU A 72 -24.68 -8.19 -7.73
C LEU A 72 -25.72 -7.56 -8.65
N SER A 73 -25.54 -7.79 -9.95
CA SER A 73 -26.57 -7.64 -10.98
C SER A 73 -26.44 -8.83 -11.92
#